data_AF-A0A9D6VM56-F1
#
_entry.id   AF-A0A9D6VM56-F1
#
_cell.length_a   1.000
_cell.length_b   1.000
_cell.length_c   1.000
_cell.angle_alpha   90.00
_cell.angle_beta   90.00
_cell.angle_gamma   90.00
#
_symmetry.space_group_name_H-M   'P 1'
#
loop_
_entity.id
_entity.type
_entity.pdbx_description
1 polymer ?
#
loop_
_entity_poly.entity_id
_entity_poly.type
_entity_poly.pdbx_seq_one_letter_code
_entity_poly.pdbx_strand_id
1 'polypeptide(L)'
;MAVTDQTHWRDSARTARFFMIDARAAFPLIFFLLYIHWWTFIVATVTMIFFGLLERYGFTLPVFWRWLRSFLAGPHRASREWWRT
;
A
#
# COMPACT_ATOMS: atom_id res chain seq x y z
N MET A 1 -9.52 -14.13 -38.86
CA MET A 1 -8.70 -13.97 -37.64
C MET A 1 -9.67 -13.60 -36.53
N ALA A 2 -10.03 -14.55 -35.66
CA ALA A 2 -11.02 -14.28 -34.61
C ALA A 2 -10.42 -13.29 -33.61
N VAL A 3 -10.98 -12.08 -33.56
CA VAL A 3 -10.69 -11.12 -32.49
C VAL A 3 -11.26 -11.74 -31.22
N THR A 4 -10.46 -12.53 -30.50
CA THR A 4 -10.77 -12.86 -29.12
C THR A 4 -10.71 -11.52 -28.39
N ASP A 5 -11.86 -11.00 -28.00
CA ASP A 5 -11.95 -9.80 -27.18
C ASP A 5 -11.32 -10.13 -25.82
N GLN A 6 -10.00 -9.95 -25.72
CA GLN A 6 -9.16 -10.33 -24.58
C GLN A 6 -9.39 -9.39 -23.39
N THR A 7 -10.33 -8.46 -23.51
CA THR A 7 -10.70 -7.50 -22.47
C THR A 7 -11.86 -8.07 -21.67
N HIS A 8 -11.54 -8.93 -20.70
CA HIS A 8 -12.55 -9.50 -19.82
C HIS A 8 -12.82 -8.53 -18.67
N TRP A 9 -14.09 -8.26 -18.34
CA TRP A 9 -14.49 -7.35 -17.24
C TRP A 9 -13.87 -7.68 -15.87
N ARG A 10 -13.39 -8.91 -15.69
CA ARG A 10 -12.61 -9.35 -14.51
C ARG A 10 -11.24 -8.68 -14.39
N ASP A 11 -10.64 -8.26 -15.50
CA ASP A 11 -9.32 -7.62 -15.50
C ASP A 11 -9.35 -6.21 -14.94
N SER A 12 -10.53 -5.59 -14.85
CA SER A 12 -10.75 -4.30 -14.19
C SER A 12 -10.41 -4.31 -12.69
N ALA A 13 -10.38 -5.49 -12.05
CA ALA A 13 -10.06 -5.62 -10.63
C ALA A 13 -8.55 -5.73 -10.34
N ARG A 14 -7.69 -5.81 -11.37
CA ARG A 14 -6.24 -5.89 -11.18
C ARG A 14 -5.73 -4.55 -10.63
N THR A 15 -4.79 -4.62 -9.70
CA THR A 15 -4.17 -3.40 -9.14
C THR A 15 -3.32 -2.74 -10.22
N ALA A 16 -3.47 -1.42 -10.41
CA ALA A 16 -2.65 -0.66 -11.34
C ALA A 16 -1.20 -0.62 -10.84
N ARG A 17 -0.25 -1.01 -11.70
CA ARG A 17 1.18 -1.07 -11.37
C ARG A 17 1.96 -0.23 -12.38
N PHE A 18 2.91 0.55 -11.88
CA PHE A 18 3.90 1.23 -12.69
C PHE A 18 5.23 0.48 -12.53
N PHE A 19 5.56 -0.35 -13.54
CA PHE A 19 6.65 -1.35 -13.44
C PHE A 19 6.46 -2.30 -12.26
N MET A 20 7.37 -2.29 -11.29
CA MET A 20 7.34 -3.15 -10.09
C MET A 20 6.68 -2.48 -8.89
N ILE A 21 6.27 -1.22 -9.01
CA ILE A 21 5.76 -0.39 -7.92
C ILE A 21 4.26 -0.19 -8.11
N ASP A 22 3.45 -0.41 -7.06
CA ASP A 22 2.03 -0.05 -7.04
C ASP A 22 1.84 1.43 -7.44
N ALA A 23 0.90 1.71 -8.35
CA ALA A 23 0.59 3.06 -8.80
C ALA A 23 0.23 4.00 -7.63
N ARG A 24 -0.31 3.47 -6.54
CA ARG A 24 -0.64 4.23 -5.32
C ARG A 24 0.61 4.79 -4.63
N ALA A 25 1.72 4.05 -4.67
CA ALA A 25 2.99 4.46 -4.09
C ALA A 25 3.67 5.60 -4.90
N ALA A 26 3.29 5.77 -6.18
CA ALA A 26 3.83 6.79 -7.07
C ALA A 26 3.16 8.17 -6.90
N PHE A 27 2.05 8.27 -6.16
CA PHE A 27 1.34 9.54 -5.92
C PHE A 27 2.23 10.70 -5.43
N PRO A 28 3.21 10.50 -4.52
CA PRO A 28 4.15 11.54 -4.09
C PRO A 28 5.01 12.14 -5.22
N LEU A 29 5.28 11.37 -6.29
CA LEU A 29 6.02 11.88 -7.45
C LEU A 29 5.27 13.01 -8.13
N ILE A 30 3.93 12.98 -8.15
CA ILE A 30 3.13 14.04 -8.75
C ILE A 30 3.40 15.37 -8.03
N PHE A 31 3.44 15.37 -6.70
CA PHE A 31 3.77 16.58 -5.93
C PHE A 31 5.20 17.06 -6.19
N PHE A 32 6.17 16.15 -6.30
CA PHE A 32 7.54 16.51 -6.64
C PHE A 32 7.62 17.14 -8.05
N LEU A 33 6.91 16.59 -9.03
CA LEU A 33 6.89 17.13 -10.40
C LEU A 33 6.21 18.50 -10.47
N LEU A 34 5.18 18.75 -9.65
CA LEU A 34 4.51 20.05 -9.57
C LEU A 34 5.32 21.10 -8.79
N TYR A 35 6.12 20.67 -7.82
CA TYR A 35 6.98 21.54 -7.02
C TYR A 35 8.36 20.90 -6.87
N ILE A 36 9.24 21.14 -7.85
CA ILE A 36 10.59 20.56 -7.91
C ILE A 36 11.47 21.23 -6.86
N HIS A 37 11.63 20.56 -5.73
CA HIS A 37 12.48 20.99 -4.63
C HIS A 37 13.14 19.77 -3.96
N TRP A 38 14.28 19.97 -3.29
CA TRP A 38 14.97 18.89 -2.60
C TRP A 38 14.10 18.23 -1.53
N TRP A 39 13.31 19.04 -0.81
CA TRP A 39 12.40 18.51 0.19
C TRP A 39 11.31 17.60 -0.40
N THR A 40 10.66 18.02 -1.48
CA THR A 40 9.63 17.19 -2.14
C THR A 40 10.22 15.95 -2.78
N PHE A 41 11.46 16.01 -3.27
CA PHE A 41 12.18 14.83 -3.75
C PHE A 41 12.41 13.80 -2.64
N ILE A 42 12.89 14.24 -1.46
CA ILE A 42 13.11 13.37 -0.31
C ILE A 42 11.79 12.75 0.15
N VAL A 43 10.74 13.55 0.30
CA VAL A 43 9.40 13.08 0.70
C VAL A 43 8.88 12.05 -0.30
N ALA A 44 8.99 12.32 -1.60
CA ALA A 44 8.56 11.40 -2.64
C ALA A 44 9.32 10.07 -2.57
N THR A 45 10.64 10.13 -2.48
CA THR A 45 11.51 8.95 -2.41
C THR A 45 11.22 8.10 -1.18
N VAL A 46 11.17 8.70 0.02
CA VAL A 46 10.90 7.97 1.27
C VAL A 46 9.54 7.31 1.24
N THR A 47 8.52 8.02 0.76
CA THR A 47 7.15 7.50 0.69
C THR A 47 7.05 6.34 -0.30
N MET A 48 7.67 6.46 -1.48
CA MET A 48 7.74 5.38 -2.45
C MET A 48 8.44 4.14 -1.89
N ILE A 49 9.58 4.31 -1.20
CA ILE A 49 10.32 3.20 -0.57
C ILE A 49 9.45 2.53 0.50
N PHE A 50 8.79 3.31 1.36
CA PHE A 50 7.92 2.80 2.41
C PHE A 50 6.80 1.91 1.83
N PHE A 51 6.06 2.40 0.84
CA PHE A 51 4.99 1.61 0.22
C PHE A 51 5.50 0.43 -0.61
N GLY A 52 6.63 0.59 -1.31
CA GLY A 52 7.28 -0.50 -2.03
C GLY A 52 7.73 -1.63 -1.10
N LEU A 53 8.21 -1.30 0.11
CA LEU A 53 8.52 -2.30 1.14
C LEU A 53 7.26 -3.01 1.62
N LEU A 54 6.16 -2.28 1.88
CA LEU A 54 4.89 -2.91 2.27
C LEU A 54 4.38 -3.88 1.21
N GLU A 55 4.39 -3.48 -0.07
CA GLU A 55 4.02 -4.34 -1.19
C GLU A 55 4.92 -5.58 -1.26
N ARG A 56 6.24 -5.41 -1.10
CA ARG A 56 7.20 -6.52 -1.13
C ARG A 56 6.94 -7.56 -0.04
N TYR A 57 6.49 -7.14 1.14
CA TYR A 57 6.11 -8.03 2.23
C TYR A 57 4.65 -8.52 2.15
N GLY A 58 3.89 -8.12 1.13
CA GLY A 58 2.48 -8.49 0.96
C GLY A 58 1.53 -7.79 1.93
N PHE A 59 1.97 -6.71 2.58
CA PHE A 59 1.11 -5.92 3.46
C PHE A 59 0.22 -4.98 2.64
N THR A 60 -1.08 -5.05 2.90
CA THR A 60 -1.99 -3.94 2.56
C THR A 60 -1.95 -2.88 3.65
N LEU A 61 -2.25 -1.62 3.30
CA LEU A 61 -2.35 -0.49 4.24
C LEU A 61 -3.16 -0.82 5.52
N PRO A 62 -4.38 -1.38 5.44
CA PRO A 62 -5.14 -1.75 6.63
C PRO A 62 -4.49 -2.85 7.48
N VAL A 63 -3.84 -3.83 6.83
CA VAL A 63 -3.16 -4.93 7.52
C VAL A 63 -1.91 -4.41 8.23
N PHE A 64 -1.13 -3.55 7.57
CA PHE A 64 0.01 -2.87 8.19
C PHE A 64 -0.43 -2.07 9.41
N TRP A 65 -1.53 -1.30 9.32
CA TRP A 65 -2.05 -0.54 10.46
C TRP A 65 -2.48 -1.45 11.63
N ARG A 66 -3.11 -2.59 11.36
CA ARG A 66 -3.46 -3.57 12.39
C ARG A 66 -2.21 -4.18 13.02
N TRP A 67 -1.23 -4.53 12.20
CA TRP A 67 0.05 -5.06 12.66
C TRP A 67 0.78 -4.04 13.54
N LEU A 68 0.88 -2.78 13.09
CA LEU A 68 1.52 -1.69 13.81
C LEU A 68 0.85 -1.42 15.16
N ARG A 69 -0.49 -1.35 15.20
CA ARG A 69 -1.22 -1.22 16.47
C ARG A 69 -0.99 -2.40 17.40
N SER A 70 -0.97 -3.62 16.87
CA SER A 70 -0.71 -4.83 17.66
C SER A 70 0.72 -4.86 18.19
N PHE A 71 1.68 -4.37 17.39
CA PHE A 71 3.08 -4.25 17.76
C PHE A 71 3.27 -3.22 18.89
N LEU A 72 2.65 -2.03 18.76
CA LEU A 72 2.71 -0.96 19.77
C LEU A 72 1.98 -1.33 21.07
N ALA A 73 0.91 -2.13 21.01
CA ALA A 73 0.19 -2.60 22.19
C ALA A 73 0.98 -3.61 23.04
N GLY A 74 2.07 -4.16 22.51
CA GLY A 74 2.91 -5.13 23.20
C GLY A 74 2.30 -6.54 23.31
N PRO A 75 2.94 -7.46 24.06
CA PRO A 75 2.55 -8.87 24.13
C PRO A 75 1.28 -9.12 24.94
N HIS A 76 0.82 -8.13 25.72
CA HIS A 76 -0.30 -8.31 26.63
C HIS A 76 -1.64 -8.27 25.89
N ARG A 77 -2.14 -9.45 25.53
CA ARG A 77 -3.49 -9.62 24.96
C ARG A 77 -4.47 -9.83 26.11
N ALA A 78 -5.21 -8.79 26.48
CA ALA A 78 -6.32 -8.92 27.41
C ALA A 78 -7.41 -9.80 26.77
N SER A 79 -7.54 -11.04 27.25
CA SER A 79 -8.65 -11.91 26.87
C SER A 79 -9.87 -11.46 27.64
N ARG A 80 -10.91 -10.96 26.96
CA ARG A 80 -12.21 -10.76 27.62
C ARG A 80 -12.80 -12.14 27.86
N GLU A 81 -12.96 -12.49 29.12
CA GLU A 81 -13.72 -13.66 29.54
C GLU A 81 -15.17 -13.53 29.04
N TRP A 82 -15.60 -14.47 28.19
CA TRP A 82 -16.86 -14.37 27.43
C TRP A 82 -18.13 -14.46 28.30
N TRP A 83 -17.99 -14.91 29.55
CA TRP A 83 -19.08 -15.08 30.51
C TRP A 83 -19.31 -13.87 31.42
N ARG A 84 -18.42 -12.88 31.41
CA ARG A 84 -18.61 -11.62 32.17
C ARG A 84 -19.21 -10.56 31.24
N THR A 85 -20.54 -10.45 31.26
CA THR A 85 -21.31 -9.33 30.67
C THR A 85 -20.96 -8.02 31.34
#